data_AF-A0A821YXW4-F1
#
_entry.id   AF-A0A821YXW4-F1
#
_cell.length_a   1.000
_cell.length_b   1.000
_cell.length_c   1.000
_cell.angle_alpha   90.00
_cell.angle_beta   90.00
_cell.angle_gamma   90.00
#
_symmetry.space_group_name_H-M   'P 1'
#
loop_
_entity.id
_entity.type
_entity.pdbx_description
1 polymer ?
#
loop_
_entity_poly.entity_id
_entity_poly.type
_entity_poly.pdbx_seq_one_letter_code
_entity_poly.pdbx_strand_id
1 'polypeptide(L)'
;MMMKQAVVDEPLLSVENGNDTDEKQSIWASILRDVKSSTKKAPTTKSLVILGDNESGRTTLVAKLQGNDDPKRGAGLEYHYLDIRDDDRD
;
A
#
# COMPACT_ATOMS: atom_id res chain seq x y z
N MET A 1 -45.39 -56.12 -34.95
CA MET A 1 -44.47 -55.04 -35.36
C MET A 1 -44.66 -53.90 -34.37
N MET A 2 -43.80 -53.82 -33.36
CA MET A 2 -43.83 -52.79 -32.32
C MET A 2 -42.47 -52.10 -32.37
N MET A 3 -42.49 -50.85 -32.80
CA MET A 3 -41.32 -49.98 -32.82
C MET A 3 -40.99 -49.63 -31.36
N LYS A 4 -39.81 -50.05 -30.89
CA LYS A 4 -39.29 -49.61 -29.59
C LYS A 4 -38.73 -48.21 -29.77
N GLN A 5 -39.28 -47.25 -29.03
CA GLN A 5 -38.85 -45.86 -29.00
C GLN A 5 -37.43 -45.76 -28.40
N ALA A 6 -36.59 -44.94 -29.03
CA ALA A 6 -35.21 -44.73 -28.66
C ALA A 6 -35.07 -44.09 -27.27
N VAL A 7 -34.09 -44.60 -26.52
CA VAL A 7 -33.49 -43.97 -25.34
C VAL A 7 -32.85 -42.65 -25.79
N VAL A 8 -33.29 -41.55 -25.22
CA VAL A 8 -32.62 -40.25 -25.27
C VAL A 8 -32.35 -39.80 -23.84
N ASP A 9 -31.39 -40.44 -23.19
CA ASP A 9 -30.76 -39.88 -22.00
C ASP A 9 -29.78 -38.80 -22.49
N GLU A 10 -30.25 -37.55 -22.51
CA GLU A 10 -29.38 -36.38 -22.64
C GLU A 10 -28.38 -36.39 -21.46
N PRO A 11 -27.06 -36.41 -21.70
CA PRO A 11 -26.12 -36.22 -20.61
C PRO A 11 -26.26 -34.78 -20.12
N LEU A 12 -26.81 -34.61 -18.93
CA LEU A 12 -26.66 -33.41 -18.12
C LEU A 12 -25.16 -33.09 -18.05
N LEU A 13 -24.74 -32.06 -18.80
CA LEU A 13 -23.45 -31.43 -18.62
C LEU A 13 -23.38 -30.96 -17.17
N SER A 14 -22.68 -31.73 -16.35
CA SER A 14 -22.24 -31.32 -15.03
C SER A 14 -21.27 -30.17 -15.25
N VAL A 15 -21.80 -28.94 -15.16
CA VAL A 15 -20.97 -27.76 -14.97
C VAL A 15 -20.38 -27.87 -13.57
N GLU A 16 -19.27 -28.58 -13.43
CA GLU A 16 -18.34 -28.46 -12.30
C GLU A 16 -17.58 -27.13 -12.38
N ASN A 17 -18.28 -26.01 -12.52
CA ASN A 17 -17.69 -24.67 -12.35
C ASN A 17 -18.07 -24.09 -10.99
N GLY A 18 -17.83 -24.85 -9.91
CA GLY A 18 -18.29 -24.47 -8.57
C GLY A 18 -17.25 -24.51 -7.46
N ASN A 19 -15.97 -24.79 -7.75
CA ASN A 19 -14.97 -24.90 -6.68
C ASN A 19 -13.60 -24.30 -7.04
N ASP A 20 -13.18 -24.46 -8.29
CA ASP A 20 -11.82 -24.08 -8.71
C ASP A 20 -11.57 -22.56 -8.70
N THR A 21 -12.60 -21.75 -8.93
CA THR A 21 -12.56 -20.30 -8.79
C THR A 21 -12.62 -19.84 -7.33
N ASP A 22 -13.34 -20.56 -6.48
CA ASP A 22 -13.53 -20.20 -5.07
C ASP A 22 -12.27 -20.54 -4.24
N GLU A 23 -11.60 -21.64 -4.55
CA GLU A 23 -10.30 -21.99 -3.97
C GLU A 23 -9.22 -20.99 -4.39
N LYS A 24 -9.17 -20.60 -5.67
CA LYS A 24 -8.25 -19.56 -6.16
C LYS A 24 -8.57 -18.19 -5.55
N GLN A 25 -9.85 -17.83 -5.44
CA GLN A 25 -10.28 -16.61 -4.74
C GLN A 25 -9.89 -16.65 -3.25
N SER A 26 -9.95 -17.81 -2.60
CA SER A 26 -9.50 -18.01 -1.23
C SER A 26 -7.98 -17.82 -1.09
N ILE A 27 -7.18 -18.33 -2.03
CA ILE A 27 -5.72 -18.13 -2.04
C ILE A 27 -5.37 -16.65 -2.25
N TRP A 28 -5.96 -15.99 -3.24
CA TRP A 28 -5.76 -14.55 -3.45
C TRP A 28 -6.23 -13.73 -2.25
N ALA A 29 -7.34 -14.11 -1.61
CA ALA A 29 -7.83 -13.47 -0.39
C ALA A 29 -6.88 -13.67 0.79
N SER A 30 -6.30 -14.85 0.95
CA SER A 30 -5.32 -15.14 2.01
C SER A 30 -4.04 -14.34 1.81
N ILE A 31 -3.49 -14.32 0.59
CA ILE A 31 -2.30 -13.53 0.25
C ILE A 31 -2.54 -12.04 0.52
N LEU A 32 -3.69 -11.50 0.10
CA LEU A 32 -4.04 -10.09 0.34
C LEU A 32 -4.22 -9.78 1.82
N ARG A 33 -4.79 -10.71 2.59
CA ARG A 33 -4.94 -10.58 4.04
C ARG A 33 -3.57 -10.56 4.74
N ASP A 34 -2.66 -11.43 4.31
CA ASP A 34 -1.31 -11.50 4.86
C ASP A 34 -0.48 -10.27 4.50
N VAL A 35 -0.55 -9.77 3.25
CA VAL A 35 0.10 -8.52 2.85
C VAL A 35 -0.44 -7.34 3.65
N LYS A 36 -1.77 -7.21 3.81
CA LYS A 36 -2.37 -6.16 4.63
C LYS A 36 -1.92 -6.22 6.08
N SER A 37 -1.83 -7.43 6.65
CA SER A 37 -1.35 -7.66 8.03
C SER A 37 0.16 -7.44 8.18
N SER A 38 0.94 -7.66 7.12
CA SER A 38 2.40 -7.55 7.10
C SER A 38 2.92 -6.13 6.92
N THR A 39 2.06 -5.13 6.66
CA THR A 39 2.45 -3.70 6.59
C THR A 39 2.88 -3.11 7.95
N LYS A 40 3.06 -3.94 8.97
CA LYS A 40 3.20 -3.58 10.39
C LYS A 40 4.27 -2.54 10.74
N LYS A 41 5.17 -2.13 9.85
CA LYS A 41 6.19 -1.11 10.17
C LYS A 41 6.59 -0.25 8.98
N ALA A 42 5.64 0.19 8.14
CA ALA A 42 5.93 1.34 7.31
C ALA A 42 6.24 2.52 8.27
N PRO A 43 7.41 3.18 8.17
CA PRO A 43 7.67 4.37 8.95
C PRO A 43 6.51 5.33 8.73
N THR A 44 5.83 5.73 9.80
CA THR A 44 4.76 6.72 9.68
C THR A 44 5.40 8.00 9.15
N THR A 45 5.09 8.34 7.90
CA THR A 45 5.55 9.59 7.31
C THR A 45 4.83 10.71 8.04
N LYS A 46 5.51 11.34 9.01
CA LYS A 46 4.99 12.49 9.74
C LYS A 46 5.23 13.75 8.91
N SER A 47 4.21 14.61 8.84
CA SER A 47 4.30 15.91 8.17
C SER A 47 4.38 17.02 9.20
N LEU A 48 5.27 17.98 8.97
CA LEU A 48 5.44 19.16 9.82
C LEU A 48 5.23 20.43 9.00
N VAL A 49 4.58 21.43 9.59
CA VAL A 49 4.45 22.79 9.02
C VAL A 49 5.20 23.76 9.92
N ILE A 50 6.15 24.49 9.34
CA ILE A 50 6.97 25.47 10.06
C ILE A 50 6.50 26.88 9.68
N LEU A 51 5.99 27.61 10.66
CA LEU A 51 5.52 28.98 10.53
C LEU A 51 6.46 29.95 11.24
N GLY A 52 6.52 31.19 10.78
CA GLY A 52 7.32 32.25 11.38
C GLY A 52 7.27 33.50 10.52
N ASP A 53 7.99 34.53 10.95
CA ASP A 53 8.08 35.79 10.22
C ASP A 53 9.23 35.76 9.21
N ASN A 54 9.29 36.77 8.33
CA ASN A 54 10.42 36.91 7.41
C ASN A 54 11.72 37.06 8.20
N GLU A 55 12.79 36.42 7.72
CA GLU A 55 14.14 36.51 8.31
C GLU A 55 14.27 35.96 9.76
N SER A 56 13.27 35.24 10.26
CA SER A 56 13.32 34.53 11.55
C SER A 56 14.27 33.32 11.59
N GLY A 57 15.01 33.05 10.50
CA GLY A 57 15.95 31.94 10.41
C GLY A 57 15.32 30.57 10.15
N ARG A 58 14.05 30.50 9.68
CA ARG A 58 13.36 29.23 9.34
C ARG A 58 14.16 28.36 8.38
N THR A 59 14.64 28.92 7.27
CA THR A 59 15.44 28.17 6.30
C THR A 59 16.78 27.73 6.90
N THR A 60 17.39 28.54 7.76
CA THR A 60 18.61 28.17 8.49
C THR A 60 18.37 27.02 9.46
N LEU A 61 17.24 27.01 10.17
CA LEU A 61 16.87 25.92 11.07
C LEU A 61 16.69 24.61 10.31
N VAL A 62 15.96 24.64 9.19
CA VAL A 62 15.74 23.45 8.35
C VAL A 62 17.05 22.95 7.74
N ALA A 63 17.90 23.85 7.23
CA ALA A 63 19.22 23.48 6.70
C ALA A 63 20.11 22.80 7.76
N LYS A 64 20.12 23.32 8.99
CA LYS A 64 20.83 22.70 10.11
C LYS A 64 20.28 21.31 10.45
N LEU A 65 18.95 21.15 10.44
CA LEU A 65 18.30 19.86 10.70
C LEU A 65 18.61 18.83 9.60
N GLN A 66 18.83 19.30 8.37
CA GLN A 66 19.29 18.48 7.25
C GLN A 66 20.80 18.23 7.24
N GLY A 67 21.59 18.91 8.08
CA GLY A 67 23.05 18.86 8.04
C GLY A 67 23.67 19.59 6.85
N ASN A 68 22.97 20.57 6.27
CA ASN A 68 23.50 21.41 5.19
C ASN A 68 24.15 22.69 5.76
N ASP A 69 25.45 22.85 5.53
CA ASP A 69 26.25 23.96 6.06
C ASP A 69 26.07 25.29 5.31
N ASP A 70 25.48 25.28 4.10
CA ASP A 70 25.23 26.48 3.29
C ASP A 70 23.72 26.73 3.05
N PRO A 71 23.01 27.36 4.01
CA PRO A 71 21.60 27.70 3.87
C PRO A 71 21.41 28.86 2.88
N LYS A 72 20.91 28.56 1.67
CA LYS A 72 20.42 29.57 0.74
C LYS A 72 19.11 30.17 1.25
N ARG A 73 18.85 31.45 0.95
CA ARG A 73 17.59 32.11 1.31
C ARG A 73 16.41 31.37 0.66
N GLY A 74 15.54 30.79 1.49
CA GLY A 74 14.36 30.07 1.05
C GLY A 74 13.30 31.00 0.47
N ALA A 75 12.51 30.48 -0.47
CA ALA A 75 11.27 31.10 -0.90
C ALA A 75 10.12 30.65 0.03
N GLY A 76 9.01 31.39 0.08
CA GLY A 76 7.84 30.97 0.84
C GLY A 76 7.29 29.61 0.37
N LEU A 77 6.74 28.81 1.30
CA LEU A 77 6.22 27.46 1.07
C LEU A 77 7.27 26.47 0.52
N GLU A 78 8.39 26.36 1.22
CA GLU A 78 9.42 25.36 0.95
C GLU A 78 9.06 23.98 1.51
N TYR A 79 9.30 22.93 0.71
CA TYR A 79 9.11 21.53 1.11
C TYR A 79 10.45 20.87 1.33
N HIS A 80 10.60 20.22 2.48
CA HIS A 80 11.82 19.55 2.89
C HIS A 80 11.48 18.15 3.40
N TYR A 81 12.29 17.16 3.04
CA TYR A 81 12.19 15.80 3.55
C TYR A 81 13.30 15.56 4.57
N LEU A 82 12.95 14.88 5.66
CA LEU A 82 13.88 14.49 6.72
C LEU A 82 13.77 12.99 6.89
N ASP A 83 14.86 12.28 6.60
CA ASP A 83 14.98 10.87 6.91
C ASP A 83 15.50 10.74 8.35
N ILE A 84 14.63 10.33 9.25
CA ILE A 84 14.93 10.19 10.67
C ILE A 84 14.95 8.70 10.98
N ARG A 85 16.13 8.19 11.34
CA ARG A 85 16.26 6.82 11.83
C ARG A 85 15.63 6.72 13.22
N ASP A 86 14.78 5.71 13.39
CA ASP A 86 14.19 5.36 14.67
C ASP A 86 15.20 4.49 15.44
N ASP A 87 15.85 5.04 16.47
CA ASP A 87 16.84 4.33 17.30
C ASP A 87 16.18 3.44 18.37
N ASP A 88 14.84 3.35 18.41
CA ASP A 88 14.09 2.55 19.39
C ASP A 88 14.12 1.02 19.12
N ARG A 89 15.20 0.49 18.53
CA ARG A 89 15.37 -0.95 18.32
C ARG A 89 16.77 -1.46 18.64
N ASP A 90 17.02 -1.62 19.94
CA ASP A 90 17.88 -2.67 20.48
C ASP A 90 17.05 -3.54 21.44
#